data_AF-A0A7Y8LMW2-F1
#
_entry.id   AF-A0A7Y8LMW2-F1
#
_cell.length_a   1.000
_cell.length_b   1.000
_cell.length_c   1.000
_cell.angle_alpha   90.00
_cell.angle_beta   90.00
_cell.angle_gamma   90.00
#
_symmetry.space_group_name_H-M   'P 1'
#
loop_
_entity.id
_entity.type
_entity.pdbx_description
1 polymer ?
#
loop_
_entity_poly.entity_id
_entity_poly.type
_entity_poly.pdbx_seq_one_letter_code
_entity_poly.pdbx_strand_id
1 'polypeptide(L)'
;MDTRNSPDNEMRAIQEKRIKQLIMEFRNPQGAVALAEEYRLTREEIDQILRSIRKEAEERKILDKRQFDIKTMRYLSLEEWIKEYF
;
A
#
# COMPACT_ATOMS: atom_id res chain seq x y z
N MET A 1 -16.88 21.26 -15.28
CA MET A 1 -17.35 20.35 -14.22
C MET A 1 -16.15 19.92 -13.43
N ASP A 2 -16.10 20.26 -12.14
CA ASP A 2 -15.02 19.86 -11.25
C ASP A 2 -15.22 18.37 -10.92
N THR A 3 -14.50 17.50 -11.60
CA THR A 3 -14.63 16.04 -11.48
C THR A 3 -14.08 15.51 -10.15
N ARG A 4 -13.50 16.37 -9.30
CA ARG A 4 -12.83 15.98 -8.05
C ARG A 4 -13.75 15.38 -6.98
N ASN A 5 -15.07 15.66 -7.03
CA ASN A 5 -16.05 15.20 -6.03
C ASN A 5 -17.10 14.23 -6.63
N SER A 6 -16.71 13.36 -7.57
CA SER A 6 -17.60 12.27 -7.97
C SER A 6 -17.56 11.15 -6.92
N PRO A 7 -18.68 10.47 -6.63
CA PRO A 7 -18.71 9.31 -5.73
C PRO A 7 -17.68 8.23 -6.08
N ASP A 8 -17.38 8.06 -7.37
CA ASP A 8 -16.39 7.12 -7.87
C ASP A 8 -14.96 7.50 -7.46
N ASN A 9 -14.64 8.79 -7.47
CA ASN A 9 -13.33 9.29 -7.02
C ASN A 9 -13.18 9.17 -5.50
N GLU A 10 -14.25 9.40 -4.73
CA GLU A 10 -14.24 9.18 -3.28
C GLU A 10 -14.06 7.70 -2.94
N MET A 11 -14.74 6.81 -3.65
CA MET A 11 -14.60 5.37 -3.47
C MET A 11 -13.17 4.92 -3.77
N ARG A 12 -12.58 5.38 -4.89
CA ARG A 12 -11.18 5.11 -5.25
C ARG A 12 -10.21 5.57 -4.15
N ALA A 13 -10.41 6.77 -3.60
CA ALA A 13 -9.57 7.28 -2.53
C ALA A 13 -9.66 6.42 -1.24
N ILE A 14 -10.85 5.93 -0.90
CA ILE A 14 -11.05 5.03 0.25
C ILE A 14 -10.34 3.68 0.01
N GLN A 15 -10.48 3.11 -1.18
CA GLN A 15 -9.83 1.86 -1.58
C GLN A 15 -8.31 1.97 -1.49
N GLU A 16 -7.74 3.02 -2.08
CA GLU A 16 -6.30 3.30 -2.03
C GLU A 16 -5.82 3.45 -0.57
N LYS A 17 -6.54 4.22 0.25
CA LYS A 17 -6.21 4.42 1.66
C LYS A 17 -6.14 3.10 2.43
N ARG A 18 -7.07 2.18 2.19
CA ARG A 18 -7.09 0.87 2.86
C ARG A 18 -5.87 0.02 2.50
N ILE A 19 -5.53 -0.04 1.20
CA ILE A 19 -4.34 -0.77 0.74
C ILE A 19 -3.07 -0.16 1.36
N LYS A 20 -2.97 1.18 1.37
CA LYS A 20 -1.86 1.89 2.01
C LYS A 20 -1.72 1.52 3.49
N GLN A 21 -2.81 1.50 4.26
CA GLN A 21 -2.76 1.12 5.67
C GLN A 21 -2.27 -0.32 5.88
N LEU A 22 -2.77 -1.26 5.07
CA LEU A 22 -2.33 -2.66 5.13
C LEU A 22 -0.82 -2.81 4.87
N ILE A 23 -0.28 -2.06 3.92
CA ILE A 23 1.15 -2.12 3.61
C ILE A 23 1.97 -1.31 4.63
N MET A 24 1.61 -0.06 4.90
CA MET A 24 2.43 0.88 5.68
C MET A 24 2.34 0.72 7.19
N GLU A 25 1.21 0.26 7.72
CA GLU A 25 0.98 0.22 9.17
C GLU A 25 1.00 -1.22 9.68
N PHE A 26 0.30 -2.10 8.97
CA PHE A 26 0.10 -3.50 9.39
C PHE A 26 1.10 -4.50 8.79
N ARG A 27 1.84 -4.11 7.73
CA ARG A 27 2.71 -5.01 6.95
C ARG A 27 2.02 -6.32 6.59
N ASN A 28 0.80 -6.20 6.06
CA ASN A 28 -0.05 -7.32 5.69
C ASN A 28 -0.20 -7.38 4.17
N PRO A 29 0.77 -7.98 3.45
CA PRO A 29 0.71 -8.10 1.99
C PRO A 29 -0.42 -9.04 1.55
N GLN A 30 -0.74 -10.08 2.31
CA GLN A 30 -1.82 -11.00 1.96
C GLN A 30 -3.17 -10.26 1.93
N GLY A 31 -3.44 -9.44 2.94
CA GLY A 31 -4.63 -8.60 2.99
C GLY A 31 -4.64 -7.52 1.89
N ALA A 32 -3.49 -6.92 1.60
CA ALA A 32 -3.37 -5.92 0.55
C ALA A 32 -3.61 -6.51 -0.85
N VAL A 33 -3.07 -7.69 -1.14
CA VAL A 33 -3.32 -8.43 -2.39
C VAL A 33 -4.79 -8.82 -2.50
N ALA A 34 -5.37 -9.38 -1.43
CA ALA A 34 -6.79 -9.75 -1.42
C ALA A 34 -7.72 -8.55 -1.67
N LEU A 35 -7.44 -7.38 -1.07
CA LEU A 35 -8.21 -6.16 -1.35
C LEU A 35 -7.97 -5.62 -2.76
N ALA A 36 -6.75 -5.68 -3.28
CA ALA A 36 -6.47 -5.25 -4.65
C ALA A 36 -7.24 -6.10 -5.67
N GLU A 37 -7.34 -7.41 -5.45
CA GLU A 37 -8.17 -8.33 -6.24
C GLU A 37 -9.66 -8.00 -6.12
N GLU A 38 -10.16 -7.78 -4.89
CA GLU A 38 -11.56 -7.40 -4.64
C GLU A 38 -11.93 -6.09 -5.36
N TYR A 39 -11.02 -5.12 -5.37
CA TYR A 39 -11.19 -3.83 -6.04
C TYR A 39 -10.89 -3.89 -7.54
N ARG A 40 -10.46 -5.06 -8.05
CA ARG A 40 -10.11 -5.29 -9.46
C ARG A 40 -9.05 -4.31 -9.97
N LEU A 41 -8.06 -4.01 -9.12
CA LEU A 41 -6.98 -3.11 -9.50
C LEU A 41 -6.07 -3.75 -10.54
N THR A 42 -5.65 -2.97 -11.52
CA THR A 42 -4.64 -3.42 -12.48
C THR A 42 -3.24 -3.40 -11.87
N ARG A 43 -2.29 -4.05 -12.54
CA ARG A 43 -0.87 -4.01 -12.16
C ARG A 43 -0.37 -2.57 -12.08
N GLU A 44 -0.73 -1.74 -13.05
CA GLU A 44 -0.33 -0.33 -13.12
C GLU A 44 -0.89 0.48 -11.95
N GLU A 45 -2.13 0.21 -11.54
CA GLU A 45 -2.75 0.88 -10.40
C GLU A 45 -2.07 0.46 -9.08
N ILE A 46 -1.76 -0.82 -8.93
CA ILE A 46 -0.98 -1.32 -7.78
C ILE A 46 0.39 -0.65 -7.75
N ASP A 47 1.10 -0.58 -8.88
CA ASP A 47 2.42 0.06 -8.98
C ASP A 47 2.34 1.56 -8.62
N GLN A 48 1.27 2.26 -9.01
CA GLN A 48 1.03 3.65 -8.61
C GLN A 48 0.82 3.79 -7.10
N ILE A 49 0.05 2.89 -6.49
CA ILE A 49 -0.16 2.86 -5.04
C ILE A 49 1.17 2.61 -4.31
N LEU A 50 1.98 1.66 -4.77
CA LEU A 50 3.29 1.35 -4.18
C LEU A 50 4.26 2.54 -4.27
N ARG A 51 4.27 3.27 -5.41
CA ARG A 51 5.05 4.51 -5.54
C ARG A 51 4.56 5.58 -4.57
N SER A 52 3.25 5.73 -4.42
CA SER A 52 2.66 6.69 -3.48
C SER A 52 2.99 6.34 -2.03
N ILE A 53 2.96 5.06 -1.66
CA ILE A 53 3.36 4.55 -0.34
C ILE A 53 4.80 4.94 -0.03
N ARG A 54 5.72 4.75 -0.98
CA ARG A 54 7.14 5.10 -0.78
C ARG A 54 7.31 6.60 -0.50
N LYS A 55 6.65 7.45 -1.29
CA LYS A 55 6.67 8.90 -1.11
C LYS A 55 6.08 9.31 0.24
N GLU A 56 4.92 8.77 0.61
CA GLU A 56 4.28 9.06 1.91
C GLU A 56 5.14 8.58 3.08
N ALA A 57 5.79 7.43 2.95
CA ALA A 57 6.69 6.91 3.97
C ALA A 57 7.95 7.79 4.16
N GLU A 58 8.47 8.37 3.08
CA GLU A 58 9.56 9.33 3.11
C GLU A 58 9.13 10.63 3.83
N GLU A 59 7.97 11.18 3.46
CA GLU A 59 7.39 12.37 4.09
C GLU A 59 7.13 12.16 5.59
N ARG A 60 6.64 10.97 5.97
CA ARG A 60 6.39 10.56 7.36
C ARG A 60 7.66 10.14 8.10
N LYS A 61 8.82 10.05 7.43
CA LYS A 61 10.10 9.57 7.97
C LYS A 61 10.00 8.17 8.62
N ILE A 62 9.28 7.25 7.97
CA ILE A 62 9.08 5.88 8.46
C ILE A 62 9.72 4.80 7.57
N LEU A 63 10.50 5.17 6.55
CA LEU A 63 11.17 4.19 5.67
C LEU A 63 12.07 3.22 6.45
N ASP A 64 12.81 3.74 7.43
CA ASP A 64 13.72 2.95 8.27
C ASP A 64 13.00 2.14 9.36
N LYS A 65 11.68 2.35 9.54
CA LYS A 65 10.90 1.58 10.52
C LYS A 65 10.81 0.14 10.06
N ARG A 66 11.49 -0.74 10.80
CA ARG A 66 11.47 -2.17 10.55
C ARG A 66 10.35 -2.85 11.34
N GLN A 67 9.75 -3.89 10.77
CA GLN A 67 8.81 -4.77 11.47
C GLN A 67 9.22 -6.22 11.25
N PHE A 68 8.99 -7.05 12.26
CA PHE A 68 9.32 -8.47 12.20
C PHE A 68 8.38 -9.19 11.24
N ASP A 69 8.94 -9.94 10.32
CA ASP A 69 8.24 -10.78 9.37
C ASP A 69 8.47 -12.24 9.72
N ILE A 70 7.37 -12.98 9.92
CA ILE A 70 7.41 -14.40 10.32
C ILE A 70 7.90 -15.27 9.16
N LYS A 71 7.58 -14.92 7.91
CA LYS A 71 7.96 -15.73 6.73
C LYS A 71 9.48 -15.74 6.54
N THR A 72 10.12 -14.58 6.65
CA THR A 72 11.59 -14.43 6.49
C THR A 72 12.37 -14.52 7.79
N MET A 73 11.69 -14.57 8.94
CA MET A 73 12.29 -14.58 10.29
C MET A 73 13.21 -13.39 10.55
N ARG A 74 12.90 -12.23 9.95
CA ARG A 74 13.75 -11.03 9.97
C ARG A 74 12.91 -9.78 10.22
N TYR A 75 13.56 -8.74 10.72
CA TYR A 75 13.00 -7.39 10.68
C TYR A 75 13.23 -6.81 9.29
N LEU A 76 12.17 -6.45 8.57
CA LEU A 76 12.23 -5.88 7.23
C LEU A 76 11.80 -4.40 7.26
N SER A 77 12.50 -3.55 6.51
CA SER A 77 12.05 -2.20 6.20
C SER A 77 10.81 -2.22 5.30
N LEU A 78 10.14 -1.07 5.12
CA LEU A 78 9.03 -0.98 4.17
C LEU A 78 9.44 -1.37 2.75
N GLU A 79 10.63 -0.94 2.29
CA GLU A 79 11.13 -1.27 0.96
C GLU A 79 11.43 -2.76 0.80
N GLU A 80 12.00 -3.39 1.83
CA GLU A 80 12.23 -4.85 1.84
C GLU A 80 10.91 -5.62 1.78
N TRP A 81 9.88 -5.16 2.50
CA TRP A 81 8.54 -5.73 2.44
C TRP A 81 7.90 -5.61 1.06
N ILE A 82 7.98 -4.44 0.43
CA ILE A 82 7.43 -4.25 -0.91
C ILE A 82 8.11 -5.23 -1.88
N LYS A 83 9.44 -5.30 -1.86
CA LYS A 83 10.22 -6.18 -2.74
C LYS A 83 9.94 -7.68 -2.54
N GLU A 84 9.68 -8.11 -1.31
CA GLU A 84 9.44 -9.53 -1.00
C GLU A 84 8.05 -10.01 -1.44
N TYR A 85 7.07 -9.10 -1.56
CA TYR A 85 5.65 -9.47 -1.70
C TYR A 85 4.91 -8.83 -2.88
N PHE A 86 5.50 -7.88 -3.59
CA PHE A 86 4.91 -7.17 -4.74
C PHE A 86 5.91 -7.06 -5.91
#